data_AF-A0A6J7IR46-F1
#
_entry.id   AF-A0A6J7IR46-F1
#
_cell.length_a   1.000
_cell.length_b   1.000
_cell.length_c   1.000
_cell.angle_alpha   90.00
_cell.angle_beta   90.00
_cell.angle_gamma   90.00
#
_symmetry.space_group_name_H-M   'P 1'
#
loop_
_entity.id
_entity.type
_entity.pdbx_description
1 polymer ?
#
loop_
_entity_poly.entity_id
_entity_poly.type
_entity_poly.pdbx_seq_one_letter_code
_entity_poly.pdbx_strand_id
1 'polypeptide(L)'
;MAELYAQVLEAAGAKVERKFKLGSREVVAPALEKGDLDLYPEYVGSYTSFLSKDATVPTDVKAAVAQLATLAAAKGIVLGEPAPAEDKNGFVVTAATAAKYKLVKTSDLATVADTLTLGGPPECPQRPYCGLGLTKSYGLTIKS
;
A
#
# COMPACT_ATOMS: atom_id res chain seq x y z
N MET A 1 9.54 -8.47 -5.44
CA MET A 1 8.73 -8.21 -6.65
C MET A 1 9.55 -7.58 -7.78
N ALA A 2 10.19 -6.42 -7.59
CA ALA A 2 10.89 -5.70 -8.67
C ALA A 2 11.99 -6.51 -9.42
N GLU A 3 12.68 -7.43 -8.73
CA GLU A 3 13.67 -8.32 -9.37
C GLU A 3 13.05 -9.22 -10.46
N LEU A 4 11.81 -9.68 -10.28
CA LEU A 4 11.12 -10.50 -11.29
C LEU A 4 10.95 -9.72 -12.60
N TYR A 5 10.55 -8.46 -12.51
CA TYR A 5 10.38 -7.59 -13.68
C TYR A 5 11.70 -7.35 -14.38
N ALA A 6 12.78 -7.10 -13.62
CA ALA A 6 14.11 -6.91 -14.18
C ALA A 6 14.56 -8.15 -14.97
N GLN A 7 14.43 -9.35 -14.39
CA GLN A 7 14.82 -10.61 -15.05
C GLN A 7 14.02 -10.87 -16.32
N VAL A 8 12.70 -10.63 -16.30
CA VAL A 8 11.86 -10.82 -17.50
C VAL A 8 12.25 -9.84 -18.61
N LEU A 9 12.49 -8.57 -18.27
CA LEU A 9 12.93 -7.56 -19.25
C LEU A 9 14.31 -7.89 -19.84
N GLU A 10 15.25 -8.34 -19.02
CA GLU A 10 16.57 -8.76 -19.48
C GLU A 10 16.52 -10.01 -20.37
N ALA A 11 15.67 -10.99 -20.02
CA ALA A 11 15.45 -12.16 -20.86
C ALA A 11 14.85 -11.79 -22.22
N ALA A 12 14.09 -10.68 -22.30
CA ALA A 12 13.58 -10.10 -23.54
C ALA A 12 14.60 -9.19 -24.27
N GLY A 13 15.83 -9.06 -23.76
CA GLY A 13 16.92 -8.31 -24.39
C GLY A 13 17.03 -6.84 -23.98
N ALA A 14 16.25 -6.37 -23.01
CA ALA A 14 16.39 -5.01 -22.49
C ALA A 14 17.60 -4.90 -21.54
N LYS A 15 18.28 -3.75 -21.55
CA LYS A 15 19.28 -3.41 -20.53
C LYS A 15 18.58 -2.79 -19.34
N VAL A 16 18.64 -3.43 -18.17
CA VAL A 16 17.95 -2.97 -16.96
C VAL A 16 18.95 -2.43 -15.94
N GLU A 17 18.72 -1.20 -15.47
CA GLU A 17 19.35 -0.68 -14.27
C GLU A 17 18.43 -0.94 -13.06
N ARG A 18 18.90 -1.73 -12.10
CA ARG A 18 18.14 -2.05 -10.89
C ARG A 18 18.33 -0.99 -9.83
N LYS A 19 17.28 -0.24 -9.52
CA LYS A 19 17.24 0.67 -8.36
C LYS A 19 16.28 0.13 -7.31
N PHE A 20 16.81 -0.62 -6.34
CA PHE A 20 16.02 -1.19 -5.25
C PHE A 20 16.06 -0.33 -3.99
N LYS A 21 15.12 -0.59 -3.07
CA LYS A 21 15.04 0.08 -1.76
C LYS A 21 14.93 1.61 -1.88
N LEU A 22 14.17 2.08 -2.87
CA LEU A 22 13.95 3.50 -3.16
C LEU A 22 13.24 4.27 -2.03
N GLY A 23 12.61 3.55 -1.10
CA GLY A 23 11.92 4.15 0.05
C GLY A 23 10.41 4.16 -0.14
N SER A 24 9.76 5.21 0.38
CA SER A 24 8.31 5.32 0.40
C SER A 24 7.74 5.77 -0.95
N ARG A 25 6.41 5.69 -1.07
CA ARG A 25 5.67 6.13 -2.27
C ARG A 25 5.87 7.61 -2.59
N GLU A 26 6.13 8.44 -1.58
CA GLU A 26 6.45 9.87 -1.71
C GLU A 26 7.78 10.11 -2.44
N VAL A 27 8.70 9.13 -2.43
CA VAL A 27 9.95 9.18 -3.18
C VAL A 27 9.75 8.58 -4.57
N VAL A 28 9.08 7.43 -4.64
CA VAL A 28 8.95 6.65 -5.88
C VAL A 28 8.00 7.29 -6.88
N ALA A 29 6.82 7.77 -6.46
CA ALA A 29 5.83 8.29 -7.39
C ALA A 29 6.34 9.52 -8.16
N PRO A 30 6.97 10.54 -7.53
CA PRO A 30 7.58 11.64 -8.29
C PRO A 30 8.70 11.20 -9.23
N ALA A 31 9.48 10.16 -8.86
CA ALA A 31 10.53 9.63 -9.73
C ALA A 31 9.95 8.96 -10.99
N LEU A 32 8.82 8.24 -10.85
CA LEU A 32 8.05 7.71 -11.99
C LEU A 32 7.49 8.85 -12.86
N GLU A 33 6.88 9.87 -12.25
CA GLU A 33 6.28 11.01 -12.97
C GLU A 33 7.32 11.82 -13.76
N LYS A 34 8.57 11.87 -13.28
CA LYS A 34 9.67 12.61 -13.93
C LYS A 34 10.49 11.77 -14.91
N GLY A 35 10.30 10.45 -14.94
CA GLY A 35 11.12 9.53 -15.75
C GLY A 35 12.48 9.20 -15.14
N ASP A 36 12.71 9.49 -13.85
CA ASP A 36 13.90 9.03 -13.11
C ASP A 36 13.85 7.51 -12.82
N LEU A 37 12.62 6.95 -12.89
CA LEU A 37 12.30 5.53 -12.79
C LEU A 37 11.29 5.17 -13.89
N ASP A 38 11.56 4.10 -14.64
CA ASP A 38 10.70 3.68 -15.76
C ASP A 38 9.58 2.71 -15.34
N LEU A 39 9.81 1.94 -14.26
CA LEU A 39 8.93 0.86 -13.85
C LEU A 39 8.98 0.65 -12.34
N TYR A 40 7.80 0.47 -11.73
CA TYR A 40 7.68 0.10 -10.32
C TYR A 40 6.44 -0.76 -10.07
N PRO A 41 6.56 -1.85 -9.29
CA PRO A 41 5.40 -2.64 -8.88
C PRO A 41 4.59 -1.88 -7.83
N GLU A 42 3.33 -1.61 -8.12
CA GLU A 42 2.45 -0.80 -7.29
C GLU A 42 1.07 -1.44 -7.09
N TYR A 43 0.40 -1.08 -5.99
CA TYR A 43 -0.86 -1.64 -5.54
C TYR A 43 -2.01 -0.69 -5.88
N VAL A 44 -3.04 -1.24 -6.53
CA VAL A 44 -4.16 -0.47 -7.10
C VAL A 44 -4.79 0.48 -6.07
N GLY A 45 -5.24 -0.04 -4.93
CA GLY A 45 -5.92 0.78 -3.92
C GLY A 45 -5.02 1.81 -3.26
N SER A 46 -3.81 1.40 -2.82
CA SER A 46 -2.87 2.29 -2.15
C SER A 46 -2.42 3.44 -3.05
N TYR A 47 -2.20 3.19 -4.33
CA TYR A 47 -1.79 4.24 -5.25
C TYR A 47 -2.93 5.16 -5.64
N THR A 48 -4.15 4.63 -5.81
CA THR A 48 -5.35 5.47 -5.99
C THR A 48 -5.52 6.45 -4.82
N SER A 49 -5.45 5.97 -3.57
CA SER A 49 -5.55 6.83 -2.38
C SER A 49 -4.38 7.81 -2.23
N PHE A 50 -3.21 7.49 -2.80
CA PHE A 50 -2.07 8.40 -2.83
C PHE A 50 -2.25 9.52 -3.84
N LEU A 51 -2.73 9.19 -5.06
CA LEU A 51 -2.98 10.17 -6.12
C LEU A 51 -4.21 11.04 -5.86
N SER A 52 -5.21 10.51 -5.13
CA SER A 52 -6.41 11.25 -4.74
C SER A 52 -6.83 10.89 -3.32
N LYS A 53 -6.69 11.86 -2.40
CA LYS A 53 -7.01 11.68 -0.97
C LYS A 53 -8.51 11.48 -0.71
N ASP A 54 -9.36 11.95 -1.62
CA ASP A 54 -10.81 11.89 -1.52
C ASP A 54 -11.41 10.72 -2.32
N ALA A 55 -10.58 9.94 -3.02
CA ALA A 55 -11.04 8.80 -3.80
C ALA A 55 -11.45 7.65 -2.88
N THR A 56 -12.72 7.24 -3.00
CA THR A 56 -13.17 5.93 -2.54
C THR A 56 -12.78 4.89 -3.59
N VAL A 57 -11.94 3.92 -3.19
CA VAL A 57 -11.52 2.82 -4.06
C VAL A 57 -12.62 1.75 -4.12
N PRO A 58 -13.10 1.37 -5.31
CA PRO A 58 -14.05 0.28 -5.48
C PRO A 58 -13.53 -1.05 -4.93
N THR A 59 -14.43 -1.89 -4.44
CA THR A 59 -14.12 -3.28 -4.05
C THR A 59 -14.00 -4.21 -5.26
N ASP A 60 -14.68 -3.88 -6.37
CA ASP A 60 -14.50 -4.58 -7.64
C ASP A 60 -13.14 -4.20 -8.25
N VAL A 61 -12.34 -5.22 -8.57
CA VAL A 61 -10.96 -5.04 -9.04
C VAL A 61 -10.93 -4.31 -10.39
N LYS A 62 -11.85 -4.61 -11.31
CA LYS A 62 -11.85 -3.98 -12.63
C LYS A 62 -12.18 -2.49 -12.52
N ALA A 63 -13.17 -2.14 -11.70
CA ALA A 63 -13.52 -0.75 -11.42
C ALA A 63 -12.36 -0.01 -10.72
N ALA A 64 -11.69 -0.64 -9.75
CA ALA A 64 -10.54 -0.04 -9.07
C ALA A 64 -9.36 0.21 -10.01
N VAL A 65 -9.07 -0.73 -10.91
CA VAL A 65 -8.02 -0.59 -11.92
C VAL A 65 -8.36 0.50 -12.92
N ALA A 66 -9.62 0.58 -13.38
CA ALA A 66 -10.06 1.63 -14.29
C ALA A 66 -9.95 3.02 -13.66
N GLN A 67 -10.35 3.17 -12.40
CA GLN A 67 -10.19 4.41 -11.64
C GLN A 67 -8.72 4.81 -11.52
N LEU A 68 -7.84 3.88 -11.15
CA LEU A 68 -6.40 4.15 -11.07
C LEU A 68 -5.84 4.55 -12.44
N ALA A 69 -6.25 3.88 -13.52
CA ALA A 69 -5.76 4.16 -14.87
C ALA A 69 -6.06 5.62 -15.27
N THR A 70 -7.24 6.14 -14.94
CA THR A 70 -7.58 7.55 -15.16
C THR A 70 -6.66 8.50 -14.38
N LEU A 71 -6.42 8.21 -13.09
CA LEU A 71 -5.57 9.05 -12.25
C LEU A 71 -4.09 9.00 -12.67
N ALA A 72 -3.58 7.81 -12.99
CA ALA A 72 -2.21 7.59 -13.43
C ALA A 72 -1.94 8.17 -14.81
N ALA A 73 -2.90 8.10 -15.74
CA ALA A 73 -2.75 8.71 -17.07
C ALA A 73 -2.59 10.23 -16.99
N ALA A 74 -3.28 10.90 -16.06
CA ALA A 74 -3.09 12.34 -15.80
C ALA A 74 -1.67 12.68 -15.28
N LYS A 75 -0.91 11.66 -14.85
CA LYS A 75 0.48 11.73 -14.42
C LYS A 75 1.48 11.23 -15.46
N GLY A 76 1.03 10.90 -16.67
CA GLY A 76 1.86 10.31 -17.71
C GLY A 76 2.27 8.85 -17.43
N ILE A 77 1.59 8.17 -16.50
CA ILE A 77 1.92 6.81 -16.08
C ILE A 77 0.91 5.83 -16.70
N VAL A 78 1.44 4.77 -17.31
CA VAL A 78 0.65 3.68 -17.88
C VAL A 78 0.69 2.49 -16.93
N LEU A 79 -0.48 1.88 -16.70
CA LEU A 79 -0.58 0.67 -15.89
C LEU A 79 -0.34 -0.58 -16.75
N GLY A 80 0.38 -1.55 -16.19
CA GLY A 80 0.41 -2.91 -16.71
C GLY A 80 -0.81 -3.73 -16.28
N GLU A 81 -0.88 -4.97 -16.74
CA GLU A 81 -1.90 -5.92 -16.27
C GLU A 81 -1.70 -6.22 -14.77
N PRO A 82 -2.74 -6.08 -13.93
CA PRO A 82 -2.63 -6.36 -12.51
C PRO A 82 -2.48 -7.87 -12.28
N ALA A 83 -1.64 -8.25 -11.32
CA ALA A 83 -1.56 -9.63 -10.88
C ALA A 83 -2.90 -10.07 -10.24
N PRO A 84 -3.29 -11.36 -10.34
CA PRO A 84 -4.48 -11.88 -9.67
C PRO A 84 -4.30 -12.00 -8.16
N ALA A 85 -3.07 -11.94 -7.67
CA ALA A 85 -2.76 -11.99 -6.25
C ALA A 85 -3.14 -10.68 -5.56
N GLU A 86 -3.71 -10.79 -4.37
CA GLU A 86 -4.07 -9.66 -3.55
C GLU A 86 -3.12 -9.55 -2.35
N ASP A 87 -2.54 -8.37 -2.17
CA ASP A 87 -1.76 -8.01 -1.00
C ASP A 87 -2.53 -6.91 -0.25
N LYS A 88 -3.09 -7.29 0.89
CA LYS A 88 -3.91 -6.42 1.73
C LYS A 88 -3.16 -6.14 3.01
N ASN A 89 -3.21 -4.87 3.43
CA ASN A 89 -2.72 -4.49 4.74
C ASN A 89 -3.44 -5.30 5.83
N GLY A 90 -2.66 -5.88 6.73
CA GLY A 90 -3.12 -6.56 7.92
C GLY A 90 -2.51 -5.95 9.17
N PHE A 91 -3.28 -5.91 10.25
CA PHE A 91 -2.74 -5.64 11.58
C PHE A 91 -2.53 -6.97 12.29
N VAL A 92 -1.33 -7.18 12.81
CA VAL A 92 -0.95 -8.42 13.48
C VAL A 92 -0.43 -8.11 14.87
N VAL A 93 -0.68 -9.04 15.79
CA VAL A 93 -0.10 -9.07 17.13
C VAL A 93 0.54 -10.43 17.36
N THR A 94 1.36 -10.56 18.40
CA THR A 94 1.88 -11.88 18.78
C THR A 94 0.75 -12.79 19.25
N ALA A 95 0.94 -14.10 19.11
CA ALA A 95 -0.01 -15.09 19.62
C ALA A 95 -0.26 -14.93 21.13
N ALA A 96 0.77 -14.56 21.90
CA ALA A 96 0.65 -14.28 23.33
C ALA A 96 -0.23 -13.05 23.62
N THR A 97 -0.07 -11.95 22.87
CA THR A 97 -0.93 -10.77 22.99
C THR A 97 -2.38 -11.09 22.62
N ALA A 98 -2.59 -11.83 21.54
CA ALA A 98 -3.92 -12.26 21.12
C ALA A 98 -4.60 -13.14 22.19
N ALA A 99 -3.90 -14.12 22.76
CA ALA A 99 -4.44 -14.97 23.81
C ALA A 99 -4.74 -14.19 25.11
N LYS A 100 -3.82 -13.30 25.52
CA LYS A 100 -3.96 -12.46 26.72
C LYS A 100 -5.22 -11.59 26.67
N TYR A 101 -5.48 -10.97 25.53
CA TYR A 101 -6.59 -10.03 25.36
C TYR A 101 -7.79 -10.62 24.59
N LYS A 102 -7.76 -11.92 24.28
CA LYS A 102 -8.81 -12.66 23.53
C LYS A 102 -9.16 -12.01 22.19
N LEU A 103 -8.13 -11.63 21.43
CA LEU A 103 -8.27 -10.91 20.15
C LEU A 103 -8.45 -11.88 18.98
N VAL A 104 -9.49 -11.68 18.18
CA VAL A 104 -9.78 -12.45 16.96
C VAL A 104 -9.93 -11.53 15.73
N LYS A 105 -10.45 -10.32 15.93
CA LYS A 105 -10.67 -9.30 14.89
C LYS A 105 -10.18 -7.93 15.35
N THR A 106 -9.96 -7.01 14.41
CA THR A 106 -9.46 -5.66 14.70
C THR A 106 -10.32 -4.91 15.71
N SER A 107 -11.65 -5.07 15.68
CA SER A 107 -12.54 -4.41 16.63
C SER A 107 -12.41 -4.88 18.08
N ASP A 108 -11.80 -6.04 18.33
CA ASP A 108 -11.55 -6.51 19.70
C ASP A 108 -10.47 -5.66 20.40
N LEU A 109 -9.65 -4.93 19.64
CA LEU A 109 -8.64 -4.02 20.15
C LEU A 109 -9.23 -2.81 20.90
N ALA A 110 -10.53 -2.51 20.73
CA ALA A 110 -11.17 -1.31 21.28
C ALA A 110 -10.98 -1.13 22.79
N THR A 111 -10.88 -2.23 23.55
CA THR A 111 -10.75 -2.19 25.01
C THR A 111 -9.31 -2.13 25.50
N VAL A 112 -8.33 -2.31 24.63
CA VAL A 112 -6.90 -2.43 24.99
C VAL A 112 -5.97 -1.53 24.17
N ALA A 113 -6.51 -0.78 23.20
CA ALA A 113 -5.77 0.02 22.24
C ALA A 113 -4.79 1.03 22.88
N ASP A 114 -5.14 1.60 24.03
CA ASP A 114 -4.34 2.58 24.79
C ASP A 114 -3.12 1.97 25.51
N THR A 115 -3.12 0.65 25.70
CA THR A 115 -2.03 -0.16 26.25
C THR A 115 -1.07 -0.70 25.20
N LEU A 116 -1.41 -0.53 23.92
CA LEU A 116 -0.64 -1.04 22.79
C LEU A 116 0.10 0.08 22.06
N THR A 117 1.15 -0.31 21.35
CA THR A 117 1.90 0.56 20.44
C THR A 117 1.81 0.01 19.03
N LEU A 118 1.42 0.86 18.07
CA LEU A 118 1.36 0.51 16.66
C LEU A 118 2.75 0.58 16.05
N GLY A 119 3.33 -0.58 15.78
CA GLY A 119 4.54 -0.68 14.97
C GLY A 119 4.20 -0.53 13.48
N GLY A 120 4.92 0.34 12.77
CA GLY A 120 4.74 0.56 11.35
C GLY A 120 5.78 1.51 10.76
N PRO A 121 5.78 1.69 9.44
CA PRO A 121 6.67 2.65 8.80
C PRO A 121 6.22 4.10 9.13
N PRO A 122 7.12 5.12 9.00
CA PRO A 122 6.87 6.49 9.45
C PRO A 122 5.61 7.16 8.90
N GLU A 123 5.16 6.76 7.71
CA GLU A 123 3.96 7.27 7.06
C GLU A 123 2.65 6.64 7.57
N CYS A 124 2.73 5.55 8.36
CA CYS A 124 1.54 4.83 8.81
C CYS A 124 0.49 5.71 9.51
N PRO A 125 0.86 6.65 10.41
CA PRO A 125 -0.14 7.48 11.10
C PRO A 125 -1.01 8.30 10.14
N GLN A 126 -0.52 8.62 8.94
CA GLN A 126 -1.21 9.44 7.93
C GLN A 126 -1.84 8.61 6.79
N ARG A 127 -1.67 7.28 6.76
CA ARG A 127 -2.17 6.42 5.68
C ARG A 127 -3.61 5.95 5.95
N PRO A 128 -4.53 6.07 4.96
CA PRO A 128 -5.90 5.57 5.08
C PRO A 128 -5.99 4.07 5.40
N TYR A 129 -5.05 3.28 4.88
CA TYR A 129 -4.97 1.83 5.12
C TYR A 129 -4.06 1.45 6.29
N CYS A 130 -3.70 2.40 7.16
CA CYS A 130 -2.89 2.16 8.37
C CYS A 130 -3.50 2.91 9.57
N GLY A 131 -2.78 3.87 10.19
CA GLY A 131 -3.23 4.58 11.39
C GLY A 131 -4.56 5.32 11.22
N LEU A 132 -4.75 6.08 10.13
CA LEU A 132 -6.01 6.78 9.90
C LEU A 132 -7.20 5.84 9.75
N GLY A 133 -6.99 4.65 9.17
CA GLY A 133 -8.04 3.64 9.00
C GLY A 133 -8.49 3.05 10.33
N LEU A 134 -7.55 2.75 11.24
CA LEU A 134 -7.85 2.30 12.59
C LEU A 134 -8.74 3.31 13.33
N THR A 135 -8.42 4.61 13.24
CA THR A 135 -9.21 5.64 13.89
C THR A 135 -10.56 5.86 13.21
N LYS A 136 -10.60 6.03 11.89
CA LYS A 136 -11.84 6.37 11.16
C LYS A 136 -12.84 5.22 11.07
N SER A 137 -12.36 3.98 10.89
CA SER A 137 -13.25 2.83 10.67
C SER A 137 -13.57 2.07 11.95
N TYR A 138 -12.67 2.09 12.95
CA TYR A 138 -12.83 1.31 14.18
C TYR A 138 -12.88 2.17 15.45
N GLY A 139 -12.66 3.48 15.37
CA GLY A 139 -12.60 4.36 16.54
C GLY A 139 -11.37 4.11 17.43
N LEU A 140 -10.33 3.45 16.90
CA LEU A 140 -9.15 3.04 17.66
C LEU A 140 -8.09 4.14 17.67
N THR A 141 -7.63 4.49 18.87
CA THR A 141 -6.46 5.35 19.07
C THR A 141 -5.38 4.53 19.75
N ILE A 142 -4.36 4.14 18.98
CA ILE A 142 -3.20 3.39 19.46
C ILE A 142 -2.00 4.33 19.45
N LYS A 143 -1.15 4.27 20.47
CA LYS A 143 0.09 5.06 20.51
C LYS A 143 0.99 4.62 19.35
N SER A 144 1.60 5.56 18.62
CA SER A 144 2.53 5.29 17.51
C SER A 144 3.83 6.03 17.73
#